data_AF-R4W8J8-F1
#
_entry.id   AF-R4W8J8-F1
#
_cell.length_a   1.000
_cell.length_b   1.000
_cell.length_c   1.000
_cell.angle_alpha   90.00
_cell.angle_beta   90.00
_cell.angle_gamma   90.00
#
_symmetry.space_group_name_H-M   'P 1'
#
loop_
_entity.id
_entity.type
_entity.pdbx_description
1 polymer ?
#
loop_
_entity_poly.entity_id
_entity_poly.type
_entity_poly.pdbx_seq_one_letter_code
_entity_poly.pdbx_strand_id
1 'polypeptide(L)'
;MSDEDHGSAQPGGDGDGPATDGAGDAATEAASQSAVENAIPDVSSADDGADGGDGSDEPDHTPDDHPRSEDLETRHRIEAGVEKGITHIQGMHAEGRGTAFDYLLGEETIPSADDAARAAAAQLLLAEHPVLSVNGNVAALVPEEYVELADVVGADLEVNLFNRTEERMAAIAEHLREHGAEEVKGLTGDGEVPEVGHYRGIVDADGIEDADVVLVPLEDGDRAEALGKMGKTEIVIDLNPLSRSPQTATIPIVDNVVRAVPTITEHARTLRADGATREELEAIVERFDAQEHLRQAEEQIRTAAWE
;
A
#
# COMPACT_ATOMS: atom_id res chain seq x y z
N MET A 1 30.60 -58.02 13.23
CA MET A 1 30.26 -59.35 12.68
C MET A 1 28.96 -59.16 11.93
N SER A 2 28.90 -59.06 10.61
CA SER A 2 29.83 -59.44 9.54
C SER A 2 29.59 -58.54 8.33
N ASP A 3 30.70 -58.23 7.65
CA ASP A 3 30.82 -57.66 6.32
C ASP A 3 30.08 -58.49 5.25
N GLU A 4 29.71 -57.88 4.12
CA GLU A 4 30.35 -58.20 2.82
C GLU A 4 29.92 -57.22 1.71
N ASP A 5 30.95 -56.89 0.91
CA ASP A 5 31.05 -55.94 -0.19
C ASP A 5 31.12 -56.72 -1.53
N HIS A 6 31.19 -55.96 -2.64
CA HIS A 6 31.52 -56.31 -4.04
C HIS A 6 30.33 -56.35 -5.01
N GLY A 7 30.38 -55.75 -6.21
CA GLY A 7 31.50 -55.12 -6.90
C GLY A 7 31.08 -54.61 -8.29
N SER A 8 31.93 -53.74 -8.83
CA SER A 8 31.95 -53.06 -10.12
C SER A 8 31.94 -53.96 -11.38
N ALA A 9 31.37 -53.48 -12.49
CA ALA A 9 32.04 -53.26 -13.80
C ALA A 9 31.06 -53.02 -14.99
N GLN A 10 31.29 -51.94 -15.74
CA GLN A 10 30.87 -51.66 -17.14
C GLN A 10 31.65 -52.58 -18.14
N PRO A 11 31.41 -52.65 -19.50
CA PRO A 11 31.04 -51.55 -20.42
C PRO A 11 30.26 -51.85 -21.73
N GLY A 12 29.88 -50.77 -22.45
CA GLY A 12 29.97 -50.65 -23.92
C GLY A 12 28.71 -50.88 -24.76
N GLY A 13 28.42 -49.96 -25.69
CA GLY A 13 27.51 -50.19 -26.82
C GLY A 13 26.85 -48.93 -27.39
N ASP A 14 27.41 -48.43 -28.48
CA ASP A 14 27.09 -47.20 -29.21
C ASP A 14 25.67 -47.10 -29.81
N GLY A 15 25.16 -45.87 -29.91
CA GLY A 15 23.92 -45.53 -30.62
C GLY A 15 23.87 -44.05 -31.01
N ASP A 16 24.18 -43.80 -32.27
CA ASP A 16 24.23 -42.54 -33.03
C ASP A 16 23.03 -41.59 -32.82
N GLY A 17 23.32 -40.27 -32.74
CA GLY A 17 22.34 -39.18 -32.79
C GLY A 17 23.04 -37.82 -32.89
N PRO A 18 22.64 -36.93 -33.82
CA PRO A 18 23.57 -36.03 -34.50
C PRO A 18 23.91 -34.76 -33.71
N ALA A 19 25.15 -34.30 -33.95
CA ALA A 19 25.59 -32.95 -33.65
C ALA A 19 24.84 -31.93 -34.52
N THR A 20 24.32 -30.87 -33.89
CA THR A 20 24.04 -29.60 -34.58
C THR A 20 24.83 -28.50 -33.89
N ASP A 21 25.76 -27.95 -34.66
CA ASP A 21 26.54 -26.77 -34.35
C ASP A 21 25.65 -25.53 -34.10
N GLY A 22 26.19 -24.61 -33.30
CA GLY A 22 25.54 -23.36 -32.95
C GLY A 22 25.42 -22.38 -34.11
N ALA A 23 24.33 -21.62 -34.08
CA ALA A 23 24.21 -20.23 -34.52
C ALA A 23 22.72 -19.84 -34.38
N GLY A 24 22.37 -19.14 -33.30
CA GLY A 24 20.99 -18.71 -33.13
C GLY A 24 20.74 -17.99 -31.81
N ASP A 25 21.50 -16.94 -31.52
CA ASP A 25 21.15 -16.04 -30.40
C ASP A 25 21.69 -14.62 -30.60
N ALA A 26 21.31 -14.00 -31.72
CA ALA A 26 21.60 -12.58 -31.99
C ALA A 26 20.53 -11.89 -32.84
N ALA A 27 19.67 -12.65 -33.53
CA ALA A 27 18.60 -12.09 -34.38
C ALA A 27 17.30 -11.81 -33.61
N THR A 28 17.08 -12.47 -32.47
CA THR A 28 15.84 -12.36 -31.68
C THR A 28 15.84 -11.16 -30.74
N GLU A 29 17.00 -10.71 -30.25
CA GLU A 29 17.12 -9.47 -29.46
C GLU A 29 17.03 -8.21 -30.33
N ALA A 30 17.58 -8.23 -31.54
CA ALA A 30 17.55 -7.09 -32.46
C ALA A 30 16.13 -6.76 -32.96
N ALA A 31 15.25 -7.75 -33.07
CA ALA A 31 13.85 -7.55 -33.48
C ALA A 31 12.97 -6.95 -32.36
N SER A 32 13.33 -7.15 -31.09
CA SER A 32 12.61 -6.62 -29.93
C SER A 32 12.97 -5.16 -29.64
N GLN A 33 14.23 -4.77 -29.84
CA GLN A 33 14.66 -3.37 -29.66
C GLN A 33 14.13 -2.45 -30.78
N SER A 34 14.04 -2.96 -32.00
CA SER A 34 13.50 -2.23 -33.16
C SER A 34 12.00 -1.89 -33.07
N ALA A 35 11.22 -2.58 -32.23
CA ALA A 35 9.78 -2.33 -32.11
C ALA A 35 9.47 -1.19 -31.12
N VAL A 36 10.38 -0.90 -30.20
CA VAL A 36 10.20 0.15 -29.18
C VAL A 36 10.65 1.53 -29.68
N GLU A 37 11.67 1.59 -30.54
CA GLU A 37 12.16 2.85 -31.14
C GLU A 37 11.20 3.47 -32.17
N ASN A 38 10.27 2.72 -32.75
CA ASN A 38 9.37 3.21 -33.80
C ASN A 38 8.00 3.72 -33.29
N ALA A 39 7.78 3.75 -31.97
CA ALA A 39 6.51 4.15 -31.37
C ALA A 39 6.49 5.62 -30.89
N ILE A 40 7.62 6.32 -30.93
CA ILE A 40 7.71 7.74 -30.53
C ILE A 40 7.94 8.56 -31.80
N PRO A 41 6.97 9.37 -32.26
CA PRO A 41 7.21 10.25 -33.39
C PRO A 41 8.25 11.32 -33.03
N ASP A 42 9.28 11.41 -33.88
CA ASP A 42 10.37 12.39 -33.86
C ASP A 42 9.81 13.81 -34.07
N VAL A 43 9.67 14.57 -32.99
CA VAL A 43 9.26 15.99 -33.00
C VAL A 43 10.50 16.88 -33.15
N SER A 44 11.13 16.83 -34.31
CA SER A 44 12.24 17.72 -34.67
C SER A 44 12.05 18.43 -36.01
N SER A 45 10.89 19.07 -36.21
CA SER A 45 10.80 20.21 -37.14
C SER A 45 9.46 20.95 -37.00
N ALA A 46 9.43 21.96 -36.13
CA ALA A 46 8.49 23.08 -36.22
C ALA A 46 9.11 24.26 -35.46
N ASP A 47 10.00 24.99 -36.12
CA ASP A 47 10.35 26.36 -35.75
C ASP A 47 9.68 27.28 -36.77
N ASP A 48 8.76 28.12 -36.28
CA ASP A 48 8.70 29.55 -36.61
C ASP A 48 7.46 30.19 -35.97
N GLY A 49 7.67 31.08 -34.99
CA GLY A 49 6.80 32.25 -34.80
C GLY A 49 6.27 32.55 -33.39
N ALA A 50 7.14 33.08 -32.53
CA ALA A 50 6.91 34.19 -31.58
C ALA A 50 5.61 34.25 -30.76
N ASP A 51 5.69 34.06 -29.44
CA ASP A 51 5.66 35.16 -28.45
C ASP A 51 6.20 34.65 -27.10
N GLY A 52 6.94 35.47 -26.38
CA GLY A 52 7.52 35.12 -25.09
C GLY A 52 6.45 35.16 -23.99
N GLY A 53 6.09 33.98 -23.48
CA GLY A 53 5.27 33.81 -22.28
C GLY A 53 6.05 33.03 -21.23
N ASP A 54 6.13 33.60 -20.03
CA ASP A 54 6.72 33.03 -18.83
C ASP A 54 6.11 31.65 -18.51
N GLY A 55 6.96 30.65 -18.29
CA GLY A 55 6.59 29.24 -18.14
C GLY A 55 6.24 28.87 -16.70
N SER A 56 5.26 29.55 -16.11
CA SER A 56 4.69 29.19 -14.81
C SER A 56 3.22 29.65 -14.73
N ASP A 57 2.35 29.02 -15.50
CA ASP A 57 0.90 29.20 -15.43
C ASP A 57 0.20 27.84 -15.24
N GLU A 58 0.75 26.97 -14.39
CA GLU A 58 -0.12 26.04 -13.67
C GLU A 58 -0.67 26.77 -12.45
N PRO A 59 -1.99 26.90 -12.30
CA PRO A 59 -2.54 27.60 -11.16
C PRO A 59 -2.20 26.81 -9.88
N ASP A 60 -1.54 27.49 -8.94
CA ASP A 60 -1.20 27.03 -7.56
C ASP A 60 -2.41 26.48 -6.78
N HIS A 61 -3.62 26.75 -7.27
CA HIS A 61 -4.86 26.18 -6.77
C HIS A 61 -5.80 25.86 -7.92
N THR A 62 -6.21 24.59 -8.02
CA THR A 62 -7.41 24.23 -8.76
C THR A 62 -8.61 24.70 -7.93
N PRO A 63 -9.59 25.44 -8.51
CA PRO A 63 -10.79 25.84 -7.77
C PRO A 63 -11.51 24.63 -7.17
N ASP A 64 -12.04 24.76 -5.95
CA ASP A 64 -12.72 23.66 -5.23
C ASP A 64 -13.84 23.01 -6.05
N ASP A 65 -14.54 23.81 -6.88
CA ASP A 65 -15.62 23.39 -7.79
C ASP A 65 -15.14 22.65 -9.06
N HIS A 66 -13.84 22.39 -9.23
CA HIS A 66 -13.33 21.64 -10.36
C HIS A 66 -13.63 20.14 -10.15
N PRO A 67 -14.12 19.41 -11.17
CA PRO A 67 -14.48 17.99 -11.06
C PRO A 67 -13.30 17.03 -10.77
N ARG A 68 -12.10 17.56 -10.53
CA ARG A 68 -10.86 16.83 -10.21
C ARG A 68 -10.00 17.56 -9.18
N SER A 69 -10.59 18.45 -8.39
CA SER A 69 -9.87 19.24 -7.38
C SER A 69 -9.16 18.31 -6.37
N GLU A 70 -9.86 17.28 -5.87
CA GLU A 70 -9.32 16.31 -4.91
C GLU A 70 -8.17 15.46 -5.48
N ASP A 71 -8.30 14.96 -6.72
CA ASP A 71 -7.23 14.21 -7.42
C ASP A 71 -6.00 15.09 -7.69
N LEU A 72 -6.17 16.37 -8.00
CA LEU A 72 -5.04 17.29 -8.19
C LEU A 72 -4.35 17.64 -6.87
N GLU A 73 -5.14 17.81 -5.80
CA GLU A 73 -4.58 18.11 -4.48
C GLU A 73 -3.77 16.94 -3.93
N THR A 74 -4.25 15.71 -4.05
CA THR A 74 -3.52 14.50 -3.63
C THR A 74 -2.20 14.34 -4.38
N ARG A 75 -2.15 14.68 -5.68
CA ARG A 75 -0.90 14.71 -6.46
C ARG A 75 0.08 15.73 -5.91
N HIS A 76 -0.36 16.97 -5.67
CA HIS A 76 0.51 18.01 -5.10
C HIS A 76 1.03 17.61 -3.71
N ARG A 77 0.21 16.95 -2.88
CA ARG A 77 0.65 16.42 -1.58
C ARG A 77 1.75 15.36 -1.72
N ILE A 78 1.63 14.44 -2.67
CA ILE A 78 2.67 13.44 -2.95
C ILE A 78 3.94 14.09 -3.51
N GLU A 79 3.83 15.05 -4.42
CA GLU A 79 4.96 15.81 -4.97
C GLU A 79 5.72 16.56 -3.87
N ALA A 80 5.01 17.32 -3.05
CA ALA A 80 5.57 17.99 -1.87
C ALA A 80 6.20 16.98 -0.91
N GLY A 81 5.59 15.79 -0.76
CA GLY A 81 6.15 14.70 0.02
C GLY A 81 7.48 14.15 -0.53
N VAL A 82 7.66 14.14 -1.85
CA VAL A 82 8.95 13.76 -2.48
C VAL A 82 9.99 14.83 -2.21
N GLU A 83 9.62 16.10 -2.37
CA GLU A 83 10.52 17.23 -2.13
C GLU A 83 10.98 17.31 -0.66
N LYS A 84 10.09 17.00 0.28
CA LYS A 84 10.38 16.91 1.72
C LYS A 84 11.13 15.63 2.11
N GLY A 85 11.31 14.68 1.19
CA GLY A 85 11.99 13.41 1.44
C GLY A 85 11.18 12.42 2.29
N ILE A 86 9.88 12.65 2.52
CA ILE A 86 9.00 11.74 3.26
C ILE A 86 8.44 10.63 2.35
N THR A 87 8.16 10.94 1.09
CA THR A 87 7.84 9.93 0.07
C THR A 87 8.98 9.75 -0.95
N HIS A 88 8.90 8.68 -1.73
CA HIS A 88 9.87 8.34 -2.77
C HIS A 88 9.19 8.43 -4.14
N ILE A 89 9.94 8.58 -5.23
CA ILE A 89 9.38 8.64 -6.60
C ILE A 89 8.51 7.41 -6.90
N GLN A 90 8.85 6.24 -6.36
CA GLN A 90 8.01 5.03 -6.49
C GLN A 90 6.64 5.16 -5.80
N GLY A 91 6.51 6.03 -4.79
CA GLY A 91 5.25 6.40 -4.15
C GLY A 91 4.28 7.09 -5.11
N MET A 92 4.79 7.86 -6.08
CA MET A 92 3.96 8.43 -7.16
C MET A 92 3.37 7.35 -8.07
N HIS A 93 4.12 6.28 -8.33
CA HIS A 93 3.59 5.13 -9.10
C HIS A 93 2.53 4.36 -8.30
N ALA A 94 2.68 4.28 -6.98
CA ALA A 94 1.66 3.68 -6.13
C ALA A 94 0.38 4.51 -6.14
N GLU A 95 0.52 5.84 -6.04
CA GLU A 95 -0.58 6.77 -6.12
C GLU A 95 -1.34 6.64 -7.43
N GLY A 96 -0.65 6.71 -8.58
CA GLY A 96 -1.30 6.60 -9.88
C GLY A 96 -2.01 5.26 -10.11
N ARG A 97 -1.55 4.16 -9.49
CA ARG A 97 -2.31 2.89 -9.49
C ARG A 97 -3.59 3.02 -8.67
N GLY A 98 -3.50 3.62 -7.49
CA GLY A 98 -4.64 3.94 -6.65
C GLY A 98 -5.67 4.76 -7.42
N THR A 99 -5.27 5.91 -7.97
CA THR A 99 -6.14 6.79 -8.77
C THR A 99 -6.86 6.03 -9.89
N ALA A 100 -6.18 5.12 -10.59
CA ALA A 100 -6.80 4.32 -11.65
C ALA A 100 -7.94 3.41 -11.13
N PHE A 101 -7.80 2.84 -9.93
CA PHE A 101 -8.87 2.07 -9.30
C PHE A 101 -9.95 2.97 -8.69
N ASP A 102 -9.56 4.13 -8.14
CA ASP A 102 -10.51 5.09 -7.56
C ASP A 102 -11.49 5.59 -8.63
N TYR A 103 -10.98 5.88 -9.83
CA TYR A 103 -11.83 6.14 -11.00
C TYR A 103 -12.85 5.02 -11.17
N LEU A 104 -12.42 3.76 -11.28
CA LEU A 104 -13.31 2.61 -11.50
C LEU A 104 -14.35 2.39 -10.39
N LEU A 105 -14.05 2.84 -9.17
CA LEU A 105 -14.94 2.75 -8.02
C LEU A 105 -15.92 3.93 -7.94
N GLY A 106 -15.70 4.98 -8.72
CA GLY A 106 -16.55 6.18 -8.80
C GLY A 106 -16.06 7.34 -7.94
N GLU A 107 -14.81 7.30 -7.44
CA GLU A 107 -14.21 8.35 -6.60
C GLU A 107 -15.02 8.65 -5.32
N GLU A 108 -15.74 7.65 -4.81
CA GLU A 108 -16.58 7.74 -3.61
C GLU A 108 -16.32 6.57 -2.65
N THR A 109 -16.64 6.77 -1.38
CA THR A 109 -16.70 5.67 -0.43
C THR A 109 -17.94 4.82 -0.72
N ILE A 110 -17.72 3.64 -1.27
CA ILE A 110 -18.79 2.69 -1.59
C ILE A 110 -19.38 2.06 -0.33
N PRO A 111 -20.61 1.51 -0.35
CA PRO A 111 -21.24 0.95 0.85
C PRO A 111 -20.41 -0.15 1.54
N SER A 112 -19.74 -1.02 0.77
CA SER A 112 -18.87 -2.04 1.33
C SER A 112 -17.60 -1.45 1.98
N ALA A 113 -17.08 -0.34 1.47
CA ALA A 113 -15.96 0.34 2.10
C ALA A 113 -16.35 0.99 3.43
N ASP A 114 -17.53 1.61 3.50
CA ASP A 114 -18.06 2.19 4.76
C ASP A 114 -18.29 1.10 5.82
N ASP A 115 -18.91 -0.03 5.44
CA ASP A 115 -19.11 -1.17 6.34
C ASP A 115 -17.77 -1.74 6.84
N ALA A 116 -16.75 -1.81 5.97
CA ALA A 116 -15.41 -2.24 6.34
C ALA A 116 -14.70 -1.23 7.27
N ALA A 117 -14.86 0.06 7.03
CA ALA A 117 -14.36 1.12 7.91
C ALA A 117 -14.99 1.03 9.31
N ARG A 118 -16.29 0.72 9.40
CA ARG A 118 -16.98 0.49 10.67
C ARG A 118 -16.47 -0.76 11.40
N ALA A 119 -16.20 -1.85 10.67
CA ALA A 119 -15.59 -3.04 11.25
C ALA A 119 -14.16 -2.79 11.75
N ALA A 120 -13.37 -2.04 10.99
CA ALA A 120 -12.03 -1.62 11.39
C ALA A 120 -12.04 -0.75 12.65
N ALA A 121 -12.94 0.23 12.73
CA ALA A 121 -13.12 1.05 13.92
C ALA A 121 -13.46 0.20 15.16
N ALA A 122 -14.37 -0.76 15.02
CA ALA A 122 -14.70 -1.69 16.11
C ALA A 122 -13.51 -2.57 16.52
N GLN A 123 -12.76 -3.09 15.55
CA GLN A 123 -11.57 -3.91 15.80
C GLN A 123 -10.47 -3.12 16.52
N LEU A 124 -10.21 -1.88 16.11
CA LEU A 124 -9.21 -1.00 16.75
C LEU A 124 -9.61 -0.65 18.18
N LEU A 125 -10.89 -0.38 18.45
CA LEU A 125 -11.39 -0.10 19.80
C LEU A 125 -11.37 -1.32 20.74
N LEU A 126 -11.35 -2.55 20.18
CA LEU A 126 -11.25 -3.79 20.94
C LEU A 126 -9.81 -4.21 21.26
N ALA A 127 -8.85 -3.68 20.49
CA ALA A 127 -7.45 -4.05 20.56
C ALA A 127 -6.82 -3.71 21.92
N GLU A 128 -5.87 -4.54 22.36
CA GLU A 128 -5.06 -4.26 23.54
C GLU A 128 -3.85 -3.38 23.19
N HIS A 129 -3.24 -3.61 22.02
CA HIS A 129 -2.08 -2.90 21.51
C HIS A 129 -2.26 -2.56 20.01
N PRO A 130 -3.20 -1.66 19.66
CA PRO A 130 -3.39 -1.27 18.27
C PRO A 130 -2.23 -0.40 17.78
N VAL A 131 -1.72 -0.70 16.57
CA VAL A 131 -0.68 0.10 15.92
C VAL A 131 -1.13 0.54 14.53
N LEU A 132 -0.93 1.82 14.24
CA LEU A 132 -1.13 2.39 12.91
C LEU A 132 0.22 2.54 12.21
N SER A 133 0.43 1.75 11.16
CA SER A 133 1.67 1.75 10.38
C SER A 133 1.70 2.94 9.41
N VAL A 134 2.75 3.76 9.48
CA VAL A 134 2.92 4.94 8.66
C VAL A 134 4.03 4.74 7.63
N ASN A 135 3.65 4.68 6.36
CA ASN A 135 4.58 4.81 5.25
C ASN A 135 4.63 6.25 4.71
N GLY A 136 5.51 6.49 3.74
CA GLY A 136 5.69 7.83 3.17
C GLY A 136 4.49 8.41 2.43
N ASN A 137 3.63 7.58 1.83
CA ASN A 137 2.42 8.08 1.15
C ASN A 137 1.35 8.46 2.18
N VAL A 138 1.17 7.64 3.23
CA VAL A 138 0.26 7.97 4.34
C VAL A 138 0.66 9.29 4.99
N ALA A 139 1.95 9.44 5.32
CA ALA A 139 2.48 10.67 5.91
C ALA A 139 2.33 11.91 5.01
N ALA A 140 2.29 11.73 3.68
CA ALA A 140 2.12 12.84 2.75
C ALA A 140 0.64 13.19 2.52
N LEU A 141 -0.26 12.21 2.52
CA LEU A 141 -1.66 12.38 2.13
C LEU A 141 -2.56 12.77 3.29
N VAL A 142 -2.40 12.12 4.45
CA VAL A 142 -3.32 12.20 5.60
C VAL A 142 -2.60 12.33 6.96
N PRO A 143 -1.56 13.16 7.11
CA PRO A 143 -0.78 13.18 8.36
C PRO A 143 -1.62 13.58 9.58
N GLU A 144 -2.50 14.58 9.46
CA GLU A 144 -3.31 15.08 10.58
C GLU A 144 -4.44 14.08 10.93
N GLU A 145 -5.14 13.58 9.92
CA GLU A 145 -6.25 12.63 10.08
C GLU A 145 -5.77 11.29 10.64
N TYR A 146 -4.53 10.87 10.31
CA TYR A 146 -3.95 9.63 10.84
C TYR A 146 -3.53 9.77 12.31
N VAL A 147 -3.02 10.94 12.73
CA VAL A 147 -2.78 11.25 14.15
C VAL A 147 -4.10 11.30 14.90
N GLU A 148 -5.11 11.95 14.34
CA GLU A 148 -6.45 12.01 14.94
C GLU A 148 -7.07 10.62 15.12
N LEU A 149 -6.92 9.74 14.12
CA LEU A 149 -7.36 8.34 14.24
C LEU A 149 -6.64 7.64 15.39
N ALA A 150 -5.31 7.77 15.47
CA ALA A 150 -4.49 7.17 16.53
C ALA A 150 -4.98 7.59 17.92
N ASP A 151 -5.22 8.90 18.12
CA ASP A 151 -5.74 9.43 19.39
C ASP A 151 -7.13 8.92 19.74
N VAL A 152 -8.01 8.80 18.74
CA VAL A 152 -9.41 8.37 18.95
C VAL A 152 -9.49 6.92 19.40
N VAL A 153 -8.65 6.05 18.83
CA VAL A 153 -8.64 4.61 19.11
C VAL A 153 -7.57 4.19 20.12
N GLY A 154 -6.70 5.11 20.54
CA GLY A 154 -5.62 4.85 21.50
C GLY A 154 -4.50 3.98 20.92
N ALA A 155 -4.16 4.19 19.64
CA ALA A 155 -3.14 3.43 18.93
C ALA A 155 -1.78 4.15 18.89
N ASP A 156 -0.71 3.36 18.83
CA ASP A 156 0.62 3.90 18.54
C ASP A 156 0.78 4.18 17.04
N LEU A 157 1.55 5.22 16.71
CA LEU A 157 2.02 5.49 15.35
C LEU A 157 3.41 4.89 15.17
N GLU A 158 3.59 3.99 14.21
CA GLU A 158 4.90 3.43 13.87
C GLU A 158 5.29 3.73 12.42
N VAL A 159 6.41 4.41 12.22
CA VAL A 159 6.95 4.60 10.85
C VAL A 159 7.51 3.26 10.36
N ASN A 160 6.98 2.79 9.23
CA ASN A 160 7.38 1.53 8.65
C ASN A 160 7.56 1.66 7.12
N LEU A 161 8.76 1.35 6.64
CA LEU A 161 9.16 1.64 5.26
C LEU A 161 9.70 0.41 4.52
N PHE A 162 9.43 0.37 3.22
CA PHE A 162 10.04 -0.59 2.32
C PHE A 162 11.52 -0.26 2.02
N ASN A 163 11.80 1.02 1.73
CA ASN A 163 13.15 1.56 1.52
C ASN A 163 13.56 2.35 2.76
N ARG A 164 13.88 1.64 3.84
CA ARG A 164 14.27 2.24 5.13
C ARG A 164 15.62 2.96 5.01
N THR A 165 15.64 4.25 5.33
CA THR A 165 16.84 5.03 5.61
C THR A 165 16.61 5.84 6.88
N GLU A 166 17.63 6.02 7.71
CA GLU A 166 17.51 6.79 8.96
C GLU A 166 16.99 8.22 8.70
N GLU A 167 17.49 8.86 7.65
CA GLU A 167 17.08 10.21 7.24
C GLU A 167 15.58 10.28 6.90
N ARG A 168 15.06 9.33 6.13
CA ARG A 168 13.65 9.31 5.73
C ARG A 168 12.73 8.96 6.91
N MET A 169 13.15 8.03 7.75
CA MET A 169 12.42 7.68 8.97
C MET A 169 12.30 8.91 9.90
N ALA A 170 13.39 9.64 10.09
CA ALA A 170 13.40 10.87 10.88
C ALA A 170 12.53 11.98 10.24
N ALA A 171 12.59 12.14 8.91
CA ALA A 171 11.77 13.11 8.20
C ALA A 171 10.26 12.83 8.36
N ILE A 172 9.84 11.57 8.24
CA ILE A 172 8.43 11.18 8.45
C ILE A 172 8.03 11.41 9.90
N ALA A 173 8.86 10.98 10.86
CA ALA A 173 8.54 11.15 12.27
C ALA A 173 8.42 12.63 12.66
N GLU A 174 9.29 13.50 12.16
CA GLU A 174 9.18 14.93 12.39
C GLU A 174 7.93 15.51 11.73
N HIS A 175 7.62 15.09 10.49
CA HIS A 175 6.43 15.54 9.80
C HIS A 175 5.15 15.17 10.57
N LEU A 176 5.06 13.97 11.14
CA LEU A 176 3.93 13.58 11.99
C LEU A 176 3.84 14.42 13.26
N ARG A 177 4.98 14.75 13.90
CA ARG A 177 5.00 15.64 15.08
C ARG A 177 4.54 17.06 14.75
N GLU A 178 4.90 17.57 13.57
CA GLU A 178 4.39 18.86 13.06
C GLU A 178 2.86 18.84 12.90
N HIS A 179 2.26 17.67 12.68
CA HIS A 179 0.81 17.45 12.56
C HIS A 179 0.16 16.94 13.86
N GLY A 180 0.87 17.02 14.99
CA GLY A 180 0.29 16.79 16.31
C GLY A 180 0.63 15.44 16.96
N ALA A 181 1.40 14.56 16.32
CA ALA A 181 1.83 13.31 16.95
C ALA A 181 2.70 13.58 18.19
N GLU A 182 2.30 13.07 19.35
CA GLU A 182 3.11 13.18 20.58
C GLU A 182 4.30 12.20 20.56
N GLU A 183 4.03 10.94 20.22
CA GLU A 183 5.03 9.87 20.11
C GLU A 183 4.96 9.20 18.73
N VAL A 184 6.13 8.83 18.21
CA VAL A 184 6.26 8.15 16.92
C VAL A 184 7.33 7.07 17.06
N LYS A 185 6.91 5.81 16.86
CA LYS A 185 7.74 4.60 16.88
C LYS A 185 8.36 4.30 15.50
N GLY A 186 9.18 3.26 15.44
CA GLY A 186 9.83 2.70 14.26
C GLY A 186 11.30 3.12 14.10
N LEU A 187 11.77 4.06 14.92
CA LEU A 187 13.13 4.61 14.84
C LEU A 187 14.17 3.71 15.51
N THR A 188 13.77 2.89 16.48
CA THR A 188 14.69 2.02 17.24
C THR A 188 15.10 0.82 16.41
N GLY A 189 14.14 0.15 15.78
CA GLY A 189 14.36 -1.01 14.92
C GLY A 189 14.93 -2.21 15.67
N ASP A 190 14.48 -2.45 16.91
CA ASP A 190 14.92 -3.55 17.77
C ASP A 190 14.01 -4.79 17.71
N GLY A 191 12.99 -4.76 16.85
CA GLY A 191 12.11 -5.87 16.56
C GLY A 191 12.15 -6.36 15.11
N GLU A 192 11.50 -7.50 14.84
CA GLU A 192 11.50 -8.13 13.52
C GLU A 192 10.16 -8.78 13.16
N VAL A 193 9.70 -8.53 11.92
CA VAL A 193 8.67 -9.32 11.22
C VAL A 193 9.38 -10.42 10.43
N PRO A 194 9.23 -11.70 10.82
CA PRO A 194 9.92 -12.81 10.17
C PRO A 194 9.55 -12.96 8.69
N GLU A 195 10.44 -13.58 7.91
CA GLU A 195 10.22 -13.94 6.50
C GLU A 195 10.08 -12.77 5.52
N VAL A 196 10.07 -11.53 6.01
CA VAL A 196 10.17 -10.31 5.20
C VAL A 196 11.65 -9.97 5.01
N GLY A 197 12.08 -9.55 3.81
CA GLY A 197 13.49 -9.28 3.53
C GLY A 197 14.13 -8.33 4.56
N HIS A 198 15.40 -8.59 4.92
CA HIS A 198 16.09 -8.06 6.13
C HIS A 198 15.78 -6.61 6.54
N TYR A 199 15.74 -5.64 5.63
CA TYR A 199 15.45 -4.24 5.98
C TYR A 199 13.97 -3.91 6.11
N ARG A 200 13.12 -4.66 5.41
CA ARG A 200 11.66 -4.50 5.42
C ARG A 200 11.05 -5.12 6.67
N GLY A 201 11.65 -6.17 7.23
CA GLY A 201 11.18 -6.78 8.47
C GLY A 201 11.46 -5.95 9.74
N ILE A 202 12.26 -4.89 9.67
CA ILE A 202 12.64 -4.11 10.86
C ILE A 202 11.44 -3.30 11.37
N VAL A 203 11.08 -3.55 12.62
CA VAL A 203 10.00 -2.87 13.38
C VAL A 203 10.53 -2.50 14.77
N ASP A 204 9.77 -1.74 15.54
CA ASP A 204 10.06 -1.56 16.96
C ASP A 204 9.46 -2.73 17.76
N ALA A 205 10.23 -3.25 18.73
CA ALA A 205 9.81 -4.40 19.53
C ALA A 205 8.60 -4.10 20.42
N ASP A 206 8.46 -2.84 20.85
CA ASP A 206 7.33 -2.33 21.62
C ASP A 206 6.24 -1.71 20.72
N GLY A 207 6.33 -1.86 19.40
CA GLY A 207 5.36 -1.38 18.42
C GLY A 207 4.73 -2.55 17.64
N ILE A 208 4.94 -2.59 16.31
CA ILE A 208 4.34 -3.61 15.43
C ILE A 208 4.65 -5.03 15.90
N GLU A 209 5.80 -5.31 16.50
CA GLU A 209 6.11 -6.67 16.99
C GLU A 209 5.20 -7.11 18.15
N ASP A 210 4.86 -6.22 19.10
CA ASP A 210 3.98 -6.50 20.24
C ASP A 210 2.48 -6.34 19.91
N ALA A 211 2.16 -5.64 18.82
CA ALA A 211 0.78 -5.33 18.42
C ALA A 211 -0.12 -6.57 18.22
N ASP A 212 -1.37 -6.49 18.67
CA ASP A 212 -2.42 -7.48 18.36
C ASP A 212 -3.22 -7.11 17.12
N VAL A 213 -3.39 -5.80 16.85
CA VAL A 213 -4.03 -5.26 15.64
C VAL A 213 -3.11 -4.26 14.95
N VAL A 214 -2.97 -4.36 13.63
CA VAL A 214 -2.18 -3.40 12.83
C VAL A 214 -3.01 -2.88 11.65
N LEU A 215 -3.12 -1.55 11.53
CA LEU A 215 -3.62 -0.89 10.32
C LEU A 215 -2.46 -0.60 9.38
N VAL A 216 -2.53 -1.09 8.14
CA VAL A 216 -1.47 -0.98 7.14
C VAL A 216 -2.03 -0.45 5.81
N PRO A 217 -2.06 0.88 5.61
CA PRO A 217 -2.52 1.48 4.35
C PRO A 217 -1.45 1.38 3.26
N LEU A 218 -1.85 1.18 2.01
CA LEU A 218 -0.96 1.27 0.83
C LEU A 218 0.29 0.36 0.92
N GLU A 219 0.13 -0.85 1.46
CA GLU A 219 1.23 -1.75 1.82
C GLU A 219 1.54 -2.83 0.76
N ASP A 220 2.78 -3.34 0.74
CA ASP A 220 3.17 -4.51 -0.06
C ASP A 220 2.63 -5.82 0.54
N GLY A 221 2.05 -6.66 -0.31
CA GLY A 221 1.40 -7.92 0.10
C GLY A 221 2.31 -8.94 0.79
N ASP A 222 3.64 -8.88 0.59
CA ASP A 222 4.57 -9.76 1.31
C ASP A 222 4.57 -9.45 2.82
N ARG A 223 4.41 -8.18 3.20
CA ARG A 223 4.37 -7.76 4.61
C ARG A 223 3.04 -8.10 5.25
N ALA A 224 1.95 -7.86 4.53
CA ALA A 224 0.60 -8.20 4.96
C ALA A 224 0.48 -9.68 5.34
N GLU A 225 0.96 -10.56 4.44
CA GLU A 225 0.99 -11.99 4.69
C GLU A 225 1.85 -12.36 5.92
N ALA A 226 2.98 -11.70 6.12
CA ALA A 226 3.87 -11.97 7.24
C ALA A 226 3.26 -11.56 8.60
N LEU A 227 2.58 -10.40 8.66
CA LEU A 227 1.86 -9.98 9.87
C LEU A 227 0.74 -10.97 10.21
N GLY A 228 0.00 -11.45 9.20
CA GLY A 228 -1.01 -12.50 9.38
C GLY A 228 -0.42 -13.81 9.93
N LYS A 229 0.77 -14.23 9.47
CA LYS A 229 1.48 -15.41 10.00
C LYS A 229 1.93 -15.24 11.46
N MET A 230 2.15 -14.01 11.92
CA MET A 230 2.43 -13.71 13.33
C MET A 230 1.17 -13.76 14.21
N GLY A 231 -0.01 -14.02 13.63
CA GLY A 231 -1.28 -14.06 14.35
C GLY A 231 -1.86 -12.69 14.67
N LYS A 232 -1.35 -11.64 14.01
CA LYS A 232 -1.86 -10.27 14.15
C LYS A 232 -3.12 -10.10 13.32
N THR A 233 -4.08 -9.33 13.83
CA THR A 233 -5.24 -8.93 13.04
C THR A 233 -4.85 -7.74 12.17
N GLU A 234 -4.87 -7.96 10.85
CA GLU A 234 -4.48 -6.95 9.89
C GLU A 234 -5.69 -6.24 9.28
N ILE A 235 -5.65 -4.91 9.31
CA ILE A 235 -6.60 -4.03 8.60
C ILE A 235 -5.82 -3.36 7.47
N VAL A 236 -6.31 -3.45 6.24
CA VAL A 236 -5.64 -2.90 5.06
C VAL A 236 -6.53 -1.88 4.38
N ILE A 237 -5.96 -0.75 3.95
CA ILE A 237 -6.60 0.20 3.05
C ILE A 237 -5.87 0.14 1.71
N ASP A 238 -6.57 -0.30 0.66
CA ASP A 238 -6.04 -0.39 -0.71
C ASP A 238 -7.20 -0.35 -1.71
N LEU A 239 -7.11 0.55 -2.68
CA LEU A 239 -8.11 0.73 -3.74
C LEU A 239 -8.21 -0.46 -4.70
N ASN A 240 -7.19 -1.33 -4.76
CA ASN A 240 -7.21 -2.50 -5.61
C ASN A 240 -7.73 -3.74 -4.86
N PRO A 241 -8.99 -4.18 -5.05
CA PRO A 241 -9.51 -5.36 -4.35
C PRO A 241 -8.80 -6.66 -4.75
N LEU A 242 -8.05 -6.67 -5.86
CA LEU A 242 -7.35 -7.85 -6.40
C LEU A 242 -5.87 -7.89 -6.01
N SER A 243 -5.39 -6.89 -5.27
CA SER A 243 -4.03 -6.84 -4.76
C SER A 243 -3.83 -7.94 -3.70
N ARG A 244 -2.58 -8.35 -3.48
CA ARG A 244 -2.27 -9.41 -2.50
C ARG A 244 -2.67 -9.00 -1.07
N SER A 245 -2.49 -7.72 -0.71
CA SER A 245 -2.71 -7.25 0.66
C SER A 245 -4.19 -7.33 1.07
N PRO A 246 -5.16 -6.83 0.29
CA PRO A 246 -6.59 -7.00 0.62
C PRO A 246 -7.05 -8.45 0.63
N GLN A 247 -6.45 -9.31 -0.20
CA GLN A 247 -6.79 -10.72 -0.27
C GLN A 247 -6.33 -11.53 0.96
N THR A 248 -5.34 -11.04 1.72
CA THR A 248 -4.84 -11.68 2.93
C THR A 248 -5.30 -11.00 4.22
N ALA A 249 -5.72 -9.74 4.15
CA ALA A 249 -6.12 -8.95 5.31
C ALA A 249 -7.34 -9.54 6.04
N THR A 250 -7.41 -9.33 7.35
CA THR A 250 -8.62 -9.66 8.12
C THR A 250 -9.76 -8.70 7.80
N ILE A 251 -9.44 -7.42 7.66
CA ILE A 251 -10.39 -6.37 7.29
C ILE A 251 -9.81 -5.56 6.11
N PRO A 252 -10.12 -5.92 4.86
CA PRO A 252 -9.79 -5.10 3.70
C PRO A 252 -10.81 -3.96 3.52
N ILE A 253 -10.30 -2.75 3.38
CA ILE A 253 -11.06 -1.53 3.07
C ILE A 253 -10.66 -1.09 1.66
N VAL A 254 -11.59 -1.25 0.71
CA VAL A 254 -11.38 -0.90 -0.69
C VAL A 254 -11.83 0.53 -0.93
N ASP A 255 -11.02 1.48 -0.49
CA ASP A 255 -11.31 2.92 -0.57
C ASP A 255 -10.01 3.73 -0.57
N ASN A 256 -10.11 5.00 -0.96
CA ASN A 256 -8.99 5.92 -0.94
C ASN A 256 -8.64 6.26 0.51
N VAL A 257 -7.35 6.25 0.86
CA VAL A 257 -6.88 6.54 2.22
C VAL A 257 -7.35 7.90 2.74
N VAL A 258 -7.52 8.89 1.84
CA VAL A 258 -8.02 10.23 2.19
C VAL A 258 -9.47 10.24 2.64
N ARG A 259 -10.27 9.23 2.26
CA ARG A 259 -11.66 9.05 2.71
C ARG A 259 -11.75 8.01 3.83
N ALA A 260 -11.06 6.88 3.67
CA ALA A 260 -11.10 5.76 4.58
C ALA A 260 -10.66 6.13 6.01
N VAL A 261 -9.57 6.88 6.17
CA VAL A 261 -9.05 7.26 7.50
C VAL A 261 -10.06 8.12 8.26
N PRO A 262 -10.57 9.25 7.71
CA PRO A 262 -11.66 10.00 8.32
C PRO A 262 -12.90 9.16 8.64
N THR A 263 -13.32 8.28 7.73
CA THR A 263 -14.51 7.43 7.92
C THR A 263 -14.32 6.44 9.08
N ILE A 264 -13.15 5.82 9.22
CA ILE A 264 -12.82 4.97 10.39
C ILE A 264 -12.89 5.80 11.67
N THR A 265 -12.30 7.00 11.66
CA THR A 265 -12.30 7.92 12.82
C THR A 265 -13.72 8.30 13.22
N GLU A 266 -14.60 8.60 12.27
CA GLU A 266 -16.02 8.92 12.53
C GLU A 266 -16.77 7.73 13.12
N HIS A 267 -16.60 6.53 12.57
CA HIS A 267 -17.20 5.32 13.13
C HIS A 267 -16.70 5.05 14.56
N ALA A 268 -15.40 5.19 14.80
CA ALA A 268 -14.83 5.00 16.13
C ALA A 268 -15.40 6.00 17.15
N ARG A 269 -15.52 7.28 16.77
CA ARG A 269 -16.16 8.31 17.59
C ARG A 269 -17.62 8.00 17.88
N THR A 270 -18.37 7.60 16.86
CA THR A 270 -19.79 7.26 16.98
C THR A 270 -19.99 6.08 17.92
N LEU A 271 -19.22 4.99 17.74
CA LEU A 271 -19.27 3.82 18.61
C LEU A 271 -18.98 4.17 20.08
N ARG A 272 -17.99 5.04 20.33
CA ARG A 272 -17.70 5.52 21.70
C ARG A 272 -18.80 6.43 22.25
N ALA A 273 -19.33 7.34 21.44
CA ALA A 273 -20.37 8.29 21.84
C ALA A 273 -21.70 7.58 22.17
N ASP A 274 -22.02 6.53 21.42
CA ASP A 274 -23.19 5.68 21.66
C ASP A 274 -23.00 4.75 22.87
N GLY A 275 -21.78 4.66 23.41
CA GLY A 275 -21.46 3.80 24.54
C GLY A 275 -21.46 2.32 24.19
N ALA A 276 -21.03 1.98 22.96
CA ALA A 276 -20.96 0.60 22.49
C ALA A 276 -20.18 -0.28 23.47
N THR A 277 -20.81 -1.37 23.87
CA THR A 277 -20.23 -2.38 24.75
C THR A 277 -19.24 -3.25 23.99
N ARG A 278 -18.36 -3.94 24.74
CA ARG A 278 -17.42 -4.88 24.16
C ARG A 278 -18.14 -5.93 23.31
N GLU A 279 -19.26 -6.47 23.79
CA GLU A 279 -20.06 -7.45 23.09
C GLU A 279 -20.67 -6.91 21.78
N GLU A 280 -21.02 -5.63 21.74
CA GLU A 280 -21.52 -4.99 20.52
C GLU A 280 -20.40 -4.79 19.48
N LEU A 281 -19.21 -4.37 19.92
CA LEU A 281 -18.04 -4.27 19.05
C LEU A 281 -17.64 -5.64 18.50
N GLU A 282 -17.58 -6.66 19.35
CA GLU A 282 -17.28 -8.05 18.95
C GLU A 282 -18.31 -8.52 17.93
N ALA A 283 -19.60 -8.24 18.14
CA ALA A 283 -20.65 -8.59 17.17
C ALA A 283 -20.52 -7.84 15.83
N ILE A 284 -19.93 -6.64 15.79
CA ILE A 284 -19.64 -5.95 14.51
C ILE A 284 -18.55 -6.71 13.76
N VAL A 285 -17.44 -7.02 14.43
CA VAL A 285 -16.30 -7.74 13.85
C VAL A 285 -16.72 -9.15 13.41
N GLU A 286 -17.45 -9.89 14.23
CA GLU A 286 -17.89 -11.27 13.90
C GLU A 286 -18.82 -11.35 12.69
N ARG A 287 -19.55 -10.28 12.37
CA ARG A 287 -20.43 -10.21 11.20
C ARG A 287 -19.71 -9.80 9.93
N PHE A 288 -18.50 -9.28 10.04
CA PHE A 288 -17.73 -8.83 8.89
C PHE A 288 -17.22 -10.02 8.08
N ASP A 289 -17.52 -10.04 6.78
CA ASP A 289 -17.07 -11.07 5.84
C ASP A 289 -16.16 -10.42 4.78
N ALA A 290 -14.84 -10.56 4.95
CA ALA A 290 -13.85 -9.96 4.06
C ALA A 290 -14.06 -10.34 2.58
N GLN A 291 -14.43 -11.59 2.30
CA GLN A 291 -14.57 -12.08 0.92
C GLN A 291 -15.81 -11.48 0.25
N GLU A 292 -16.90 -11.34 1.00
CA GLU A 292 -18.10 -10.67 0.50
C GLU A 292 -17.83 -9.19 0.20
N HIS A 293 -17.07 -8.48 1.05
CA HIS A 293 -16.74 -7.07 0.81
C HIS A 293 -15.84 -6.87 -0.41
N LEU A 294 -14.83 -7.73 -0.60
CA LEU A 294 -14.00 -7.73 -1.82
C LEU A 294 -14.85 -7.99 -3.08
N ARG A 295 -15.77 -8.96 -3.02
CA ARG A 295 -16.69 -9.29 -4.12
C ARG A 295 -17.59 -8.09 -4.47
N GLN A 296 -18.08 -7.36 -3.48
CA GLN A 296 -18.91 -6.17 -3.68
C GLN A 296 -18.12 -5.03 -4.32
N ALA A 297 -16.86 -4.81 -3.91
CA ALA A 297 -15.99 -3.83 -4.55
C ALA A 297 -15.66 -4.21 -6.02
N GLU A 298 -15.40 -5.49 -6.29
CA GLU A 298 -15.26 -5.98 -7.67
C GLU A 298 -16.53 -5.83 -8.50
N GLU A 299 -17.70 -6.07 -7.92
CA GLU A 299 -19.00 -5.90 -8.57
C GLU A 299 -19.20 -4.43 -8.95
N GLN A 300 -18.91 -3.50 -8.03
CA GLN A 300 -18.93 -2.06 -8.29
C GLN A 300 -18.06 -1.68 -9.49
N ILE A 301 -16.80 -2.13 -9.53
CA ILE A 301 -15.88 -1.88 -10.66
C ILE A 301 -16.47 -2.34 -12.01
N ARG A 302 -17.23 -3.45 -12.02
CA ARG A 302 -17.81 -4.01 -13.24
C ARG A 302 -19.12 -3.35 -13.66
N THR A 303 -19.90 -2.87 -12.70
CA THR A 303 -21.27 -2.37 -12.92
C THR A 303 -21.42 -0.86 -12.82
N ALA A 304 -20.37 -0.14 -12.40
CA ALA A 304 -20.37 1.31 -12.28
C ALA A 304 -20.94 1.95 -13.56
N ALA A 305 -22.07 2.62 -13.39
CA ALA A 305 -22.68 3.42 -14.44
C ALA A 305 -22.13 4.84 -14.31
N TRP A 306 -21.40 5.28 -15.33
CA TRP A 306 -20.85 6.62 -15.40
C TRP A 306 -21.95 7.55 -15.94
N GLU A 307 -22.48 8.44 -15.10
CA GLU A 307 -23.39 9.52 -15.51
C GLU A 307 -22.64 10.80 -15.90
#